data_AF-A0A7R9WMA8-F1
#
_entry.id   AF-A0A7R9WMA8-F1
#
_cell.length_a   1.000
_cell.length_b   1.000
_cell.length_c   1.000
_cell.angle_alpha   90.00
_cell.angle_beta   90.00
_cell.angle_gamma   90.00
#
_symmetry.space_group_name_H-M   'P 1'
#
loop_
_entity.id
_entity.type
_entity.pdbx_description
1 polymer ?
#
loop_
_entity_poly.entity_id
_entity_poly.type
_entity_poly.pdbx_seq_one_letter_code
_entity_poly.pdbx_strand_id
1 'polypeptide(L)'
;MPRVKHGGSKKPQASFVIRMVAAGFMLMLGSVVYLSFSISHSINKLESSSTSSQQAPALRQAQRLMPETQPAARASAGGGAFILGPPADAIALIKKRLEWLDTITFYEDKEDIDTRAKMAYLEMLKSTVSATAYGASEMSVIPALGKRRSRVKPYNEKRRQQGNDWTYLGYTMTGTARLNNVRDLLMDVFKNNIPGDYIETGVWRGGSSIFARGVIEVFGQGHRHSYVCDSFQGLPPGDKNIHKGDTGWDNTPYLEVSKEHVMGFFREVNLLNEEKVHFVKGFFKDSMPGLSKQVGKFAVMRLDGDMYESTVDVLYTMYDKLSIGGYLIIDDWWATKNVPFPAKDACEDFFLVHGINPEIIPVDNMSIYWKKTEEVNIQYWRYEQKKFK
;
A
#
# COMPACT_ATOMS: atom_id res chain seq x y z
N MET A 1 -56.13 45.97 -1.78
CA MET A 1 -56.53 46.36 -0.40
C MET A 1 -57.22 45.16 0.23
N PRO A 2 -57.13 44.92 1.56
CA PRO A 2 -56.46 45.68 2.63
C PRO A 2 -55.09 45.04 2.99
N ARG A 3 -53.99 45.67 3.47
CA ARG A 3 -53.70 46.75 4.43
C ARG A 3 -54.20 46.51 5.86
N VAL A 4 -53.35 45.93 6.69
CA VAL A 4 -53.19 46.32 8.11
C VAL A 4 -51.68 46.39 8.42
N LYS A 5 -51.27 47.48 9.07
CA LYS A 5 -49.91 47.81 9.52
C LYS A 5 -49.80 47.63 11.04
N HIS A 6 -48.58 47.26 11.45
CA HIS A 6 -47.81 47.66 12.63
C HIS A 6 -48.14 47.09 14.02
N GLY A 7 -47.07 46.50 14.59
CA GLY A 7 -46.82 46.34 16.02
C GLY A 7 -45.41 45.79 16.21
N GLY A 8 -44.42 46.65 16.44
CA GLY A 8 -43.05 46.23 16.75
C GLY A 8 -42.87 45.93 18.23
N SER A 9 -41.90 45.07 18.58
CA SER A 9 -40.86 45.40 19.57
C SER A 9 -39.82 44.27 19.73
N LYS A 10 -38.55 44.69 19.82
CA LYS A 10 -37.41 44.13 20.57
C LYS A 10 -36.84 42.75 20.18
N LYS A 11 -35.64 42.81 19.59
CA LYS A 11 -34.60 41.75 19.58
C LYS A 11 -34.05 41.53 21.01
N PRO A 12 -33.77 40.29 21.47
CA PRO A 12 -32.86 40.06 22.58
C PRO A 12 -31.42 39.89 22.10
N GLN A 13 -30.51 40.46 22.88
CA GLN A 13 -29.07 40.55 22.68
C GLN A 13 -28.38 39.20 22.93
N ALA A 14 -27.49 38.83 22.02
CA ALA A 14 -26.45 37.83 22.24
C ALA A 14 -25.30 38.47 23.04
N SER A 15 -25.28 38.31 24.36
CA SER A 15 -24.10 38.73 25.16
C SER A 15 -23.89 37.98 26.47
N PHE A 16 -24.34 36.73 26.62
CA PHE A 16 -24.16 35.99 27.89
C PHE A 16 -23.52 34.60 27.81
N VAL A 17 -23.14 34.11 26.62
CA VAL A 17 -22.55 32.76 26.46
C VAL A 17 -21.02 32.77 26.23
N ILE A 18 -20.40 33.94 26.04
CA ILE A 18 -18.96 34.05 25.73
C ILE A 18 -18.06 34.24 26.97
N ARG A 19 -18.62 34.33 28.19
CA ARG A 19 -17.83 34.54 29.42
C ARG A 19 -17.56 33.29 30.29
N MET A 20 -18.10 32.12 29.96
CA MET A 20 -17.79 30.87 30.72
C MET A 20 -16.78 29.94 30.02
N VAL A 21 -16.52 30.08 28.72
CA VAL A 21 -15.54 29.23 28.02
C VAL A 21 -14.10 29.73 28.18
N ALA A 22 -13.90 31.03 28.46
CA ALA A 22 -12.57 31.61 28.66
C ALA A 22 -11.94 31.32 30.04
N ALA A 23 -12.75 31.00 31.06
CA ALA A 23 -12.24 30.69 32.40
C ALA A 23 -11.76 29.23 32.56
N GLY A 24 -12.31 28.30 31.77
CA GLY A 24 -11.89 26.89 31.78
C GLY A 24 -10.57 26.61 31.05
N PHE A 25 -10.22 27.42 30.05
CA PHE A 25 -9.00 27.24 29.26
C PHE A 25 -7.73 27.81 29.91
N MET A 26 -7.86 28.74 30.86
CA MET A 26 -6.72 29.30 31.59
C MET A 26 -6.20 28.41 32.74
N LEU A 27 -7.00 27.44 33.20
CA LEU A 27 -6.61 26.53 34.29
C LEU A 27 -5.84 25.28 33.81
N MET A 28 -5.83 24.96 32.51
CA MET A 28 -5.02 23.85 31.97
C MET A 28 -3.62 24.26 31.49
N LEU A 29 -3.37 25.55 31.23
CA LEU A 29 -2.05 26.05 30.83
C LEU A 29 -1.10 26.29 32.01
N GLY A 30 -1.62 26.40 33.24
CA GLY A 30 -0.80 26.54 34.45
C GLY A 30 -0.11 25.25 34.92
N SER A 31 -0.61 24.08 34.51
CA SER A 31 -0.14 22.77 35.00
C SER A 31 0.96 22.15 34.14
N VAL A 32 1.13 22.62 32.89
CA VAL A 32 2.17 22.10 31.97
C VAL A 32 3.50 22.83 32.14
N VAL A 33 3.48 24.09 32.62
CA VAL A 33 4.71 24.88 32.84
C VAL A 33 5.46 24.47 34.12
N TYR A 34 4.78 23.86 35.09
CA TYR A 34 5.42 23.41 36.35
C TYR A 34 6.17 22.07 36.21
N LEU A 35 5.88 21.26 35.18
CA LEU A 35 6.53 19.96 34.99
C LEU A 35 7.85 20.06 34.19
N SER A 36 8.07 21.15 33.46
CA SER A 36 9.30 21.39 32.69
C SER A 36 10.42 22.04 33.52
N PHE A 37 10.12 22.60 34.70
CA PHE A 37 11.13 23.23 35.57
C PHE A 37 11.73 22.28 36.63
N SER A 38 11.06 21.16 36.95
CA SER A 38 11.58 20.17 37.91
C SER A 38 12.53 19.12 37.30
N ILE A 39 12.66 19.03 35.97
CA ILE A 39 13.56 18.07 35.32
C ILE A 39 14.94 18.71 34.98
N SER A 40 15.02 20.04 34.85
CA SER A 40 16.31 20.73 34.61
C SER A 40 17.14 20.99 35.88
N HIS A 41 16.63 20.70 37.08
CA HIS A 41 17.37 20.90 38.33
C HIS A 41 17.99 19.62 38.94
N SER A 42 17.79 18.47 38.32
CA SER A 42 18.40 17.19 38.76
C SER A 42 19.49 16.65 37.84
N ILE A 43 19.86 17.37 36.77
CA ILE A 43 20.91 16.94 35.81
C ILE A 43 22.25 17.67 36.03
N ASN A 44 22.30 18.77 36.79
CA ASN A 44 23.54 19.55 37.01
C ASN A 44 24.25 19.28 38.35
N LYS A 45 24.18 18.05 38.88
CA LYS A 45 24.88 17.71 40.15
C LYS A 45 25.68 16.40 40.14
N LEU A 46 26.06 15.90 38.96
CA LEU A 46 26.84 14.66 38.83
C LEU A 46 28.00 14.74 37.82
N GLU A 47 28.55 15.92 37.56
CA GLU A 47 29.81 16.06 36.81
C GLU A 47 30.80 16.95 37.58
N SER A 48 31.41 16.40 38.64
CA SER A 48 32.70 16.87 39.16
C SER A 48 33.28 15.92 40.21
N SER A 49 34.01 14.89 39.78
CA SER A 49 35.21 14.41 40.51
C SER A 49 35.86 13.25 39.76
N SER A 50 37.12 13.44 39.43
CA SER A 50 38.03 12.56 38.72
C SER A 50 38.59 11.41 39.57
N THR A 51 38.92 10.30 38.89
CA THR A 51 40.06 9.37 39.10
C THR A 51 40.20 8.60 40.43
N SER A 52 40.04 7.27 40.38
CA SER A 52 41.15 6.29 40.41
C SER A 52 40.67 4.88 40.83
N SER A 53 41.47 3.90 40.44
CA SER A 53 41.30 2.44 40.48
C SER A 53 41.05 1.79 41.86
N GLN A 54 40.20 0.77 41.91
CA GLN A 54 40.49 -0.62 42.36
C GLN A 54 39.24 -1.37 42.88
N GLN A 55 39.19 -2.68 42.54
CA GLN A 55 38.51 -3.80 43.25
C GLN A 55 37.01 -4.13 43.00
N ALA A 56 36.80 -5.25 42.29
CA ALA A 56 35.76 -6.26 42.54
C ALA A 56 36.43 -7.44 43.33
N PRO A 57 35.74 -8.43 43.96
CA PRO A 57 34.36 -8.89 43.71
C PRO A 57 33.54 -9.32 44.97
N ALA A 58 32.21 -9.19 44.92
CA ALA A 58 31.29 -9.94 45.80
C ALA A 58 29.90 -10.09 45.16
N LEU A 59 29.81 -10.99 44.17
CA LEU A 59 28.56 -11.44 43.57
C LEU A 59 28.53 -12.97 43.70
N ARG A 60 27.98 -13.47 44.81
CA ARG A 60 27.50 -14.86 44.97
C ARG A 60 26.65 -14.94 46.24
N GLN A 61 25.52 -15.61 46.13
CA GLN A 61 24.53 -15.94 47.17
C GLN A 61 23.44 -14.91 47.50
N ALA A 62 22.44 -14.84 46.61
CA ALA A 62 21.03 -14.75 47.01
C ALA A 62 20.13 -15.24 45.86
N GLN A 63 20.30 -16.49 45.45
CA GLN A 63 19.32 -17.22 44.63
C GLN A 63 18.90 -18.45 45.43
N ARG A 64 17.75 -18.37 46.11
CA ARG A 64 16.90 -19.52 46.45
C ARG A 64 15.58 -19.02 47.06
N LEU A 65 14.48 -19.61 46.56
CA LEU A 65 13.09 -19.57 47.04
C LEU A 65 12.15 -18.56 46.36
N MET A 66 11.70 -18.89 45.15
CA MET A 66 10.34 -18.61 44.63
C MET A 66 9.92 -19.79 43.72
N PRO A 67 8.62 -20.18 43.65
CA PRO A 67 8.17 -21.42 43.00
C PRO A 67 8.14 -21.34 41.48
N GLU A 68 8.35 -22.49 40.83
CA GLU A 68 8.32 -22.69 39.38
C GLU A 68 6.95 -22.31 38.77
N THR A 69 6.96 -21.33 37.87
CA THR A 69 5.89 -21.17 36.86
C THR A 69 6.26 -22.01 35.63
N GLN A 70 5.31 -22.83 35.18
CA GLN A 70 5.40 -23.67 33.97
C GLN A 70 5.98 -22.92 32.77
N PRO A 71 6.76 -23.60 31.89
CA PRO A 71 7.43 -22.93 30.79
C PRO A 71 6.41 -22.44 29.77
N ALA A 72 6.26 -21.12 29.68
CA ALA A 72 5.70 -20.47 28.51
C ALA A 72 6.43 -20.97 27.26
N ALA A 73 5.66 -21.31 26.24
CA ALA A 73 6.14 -21.75 24.95
C ALA A 73 7.31 -20.86 24.49
N ARG A 74 8.43 -21.49 24.12
CA ARG A 74 9.63 -20.85 23.60
C ARG A 74 9.24 -19.91 22.46
N ALA A 75 9.28 -18.60 22.72
CA ALA A 75 9.44 -17.60 21.67
C ALA A 75 10.73 -17.93 20.94
N SER A 76 10.63 -18.30 19.66
CA SER A 76 11.77 -18.57 18.81
C SER A 76 12.66 -17.33 18.75
N ALA A 77 13.86 -17.43 19.32
CA ALA A 77 14.92 -16.47 19.18
C ALA A 77 15.40 -16.46 17.71
N GLY A 78 14.84 -15.52 16.96
CA GLY A 78 15.14 -15.21 15.56
C GLY A 78 14.28 -14.01 15.10
N GLY A 79 14.08 -13.03 15.99
CA GLY A 79 13.19 -11.91 15.73
C GLY A 79 13.83 -10.92 14.77
N GLY A 80 13.49 -10.99 13.48
CA GLY A 80 13.76 -9.89 12.55
C GLY A 80 13.10 -8.60 13.04
N ALA A 81 13.70 -7.45 12.75
CA ALA A 81 13.05 -6.17 12.99
C ALA A 81 11.87 -6.02 12.02
N PHE A 82 10.68 -5.77 12.56
CA PHE A 82 9.46 -5.57 11.79
C PHE A 82 8.92 -4.16 12.02
N ILE A 83 8.43 -3.52 10.96
CA ILE A 83 7.66 -2.28 11.03
C ILE A 83 6.21 -2.59 11.44
N LEU A 84 5.63 -3.64 10.85
CA LEU A 84 4.33 -4.17 11.24
C LEU A 84 4.48 -5.64 11.64
N GLY A 85 3.96 -5.99 12.82
CA GLY A 85 3.91 -7.37 13.30
C GLY A 85 2.97 -8.25 12.48
N PRO A 86 2.87 -9.56 12.81
CA PRO A 86 1.96 -10.48 12.13
C PRO A 86 0.53 -9.95 12.05
N PRO A 87 -0.16 -10.05 10.89
CA PRO A 87 -1.51 -9.49 10.72
C PRO A 87 -2.51 -9.99 11.77
N ALA A 88 -2.48 -11.30 12.09
CA ALA A 88 -3.38 -11.91 13.06
C ALA A 88 -3.23 -11.30 14.47
N ASP A 89 -2.00 -11.06 14.91
CA ASP A 89 -1.71 -10.49 16.23
C ASP A 89 -2.16 -9.03 16.31
N ALA A 90 -1.88 -8.25 15.26
CA ALA A 90 -2.30 -6.86 15.18
C ALA A 90 -3.83 -6.73 15.19
N ILE A 91 -4.53 -7.56 14.40
CA ILE A 91 -6.00 -7.58 14.36
C ILE A 91 -6.59 -8.00 15.70
N ALA A 92 -6.03 -9.02 16.36
CA ALA A 92 -6.50 -9.45 17.68
C ALA A 92 -6.36 -8.33 18.73
N LEU A 93 -5.25 -7.58 18.70
CA LEU A 93 -5.05 -6.42 19.58
C LEU A 93 -6.05 -5.29 19.30
N ILE A 94 -6.28 -4.96 18.03
CA ILE A 94 -7.25 -3.95 17.62
C ILE A 94 -8.66 -4.37 18.04
N LYS A 95 -9.03 -5.63 17.81
CA LYS A 95 -10.33 -6.19 18.20
C LYS A 95 -10.59 -6.04 19.69
N LYS A 96 -9.65 -6.43 20.55
CA LYS A 96 -9.76 -6.26 22.00
C LYS A 96 -9.97 -4.78 22.40
N ARG A 97 -9.31 -3.86 21.69
CA ARG A 97 -9.48 -2.42 21.91
C ARG A 97 -10.87 -1.95 21.50
N LEU A 98 -11.36 -2.39 20.35
CA LEU A 98 -12.72 -2.05 19.86
C LEU A 98 -13.79 -2.62 20.79
N GLU A 99 -13.65 -3.86 21.27
CA GLU A 99 -14.56 -4.47 22.24
C GLU A 99 -14.66 -3.62 23.53
N TRP A 100 -13.54 -3.14 24.05
CA TRP A 100 -13.56 -2.22 25.19
C TRP A 100 -14.20 -0.87 24.85
N LEU A 101 -13.85 -0.26 23.71
CA LEU A 101 -14.40 1.03 23.30
C LEU A 101 -15.93 0.96 23.15
N ASP A 102 -16.46 -0.11 22.55
CA ASP A 102 -17.90 -0.30 22.36
C ASP A 102 -18.67 -0.47 23.69
N THR A 103 -17.99 -0.71 24.83
CA THR A 103 -18.63 -0.67 26.16
C THR A 103 -18.82 0.74 26.73
N ILE A 104 -18.07 1.72 26.21
CA ILE A 104 -18.03 3.10 26.72
C ILE A 104 -18.38 4.15 25.65
N THR A 105 -18.52 3.75 24.39
CA THR A 105 -18.96 4.57 23.27
C THR A 105 -20.12 3.93 22.54
N PHE A 106 -20.89 4.75 21.82
CA PHE A 106 -21.91 4.26 20.90
C PHE A 106 -21.36 4.31 19.48
N TYR A 107 -21.22 3.14 18.84
CA TYR A 107 -20.85 3.03 17.44
C TYR A 107 -22.12 2.88 16.60
N GLU A 108 -22.43 3.90 15.79
CA GLU A 108 -23.72 4.00 15.09
C GLU A 108 -23.84 3.05 13.89
N ASP A 109 -22.71 2.69 13.27
CA ASP A 109 -22.69 1.85 12.09
C ASP A 109 -22.93 0.36 12.42
N LYS A 110 -23.36 -0.40 11.41
CA LYS A 110 -23.67 -1.83 11.53
C LYS A 110 -22.48 -2.77 11.27
N GLU A 111 -21.27 -2.23 11.09
CA GLU A 111 -20.10 -3.03 10.79
C GLU A 111 -19.63 -3.81 12.03
N ASP A 112 -19.39 -5.11 11.87
CA ASP A 112 -18.98 -5.96 12.99
C ASP A 112 -17.53 -5.66 13.41
N ILE A 113 -17.21 -5.99 14.66
CA ILE A 113 -15.90 -5.71 15.27
C ILE A 113 -14.75 -6.38 14.49
N ASP A 114 -14.97 -7.57 13.93
CA ASP A 114 -13.92 -8.30 13.20
C ASP A 114 -13.58 -7.58 11.89
N THR A 115 -14.60 -7.16 11.14
CA THR A 115 -14.41 -6.34 9.93
C THR A 115 -13.75 -5.00 10.25
N ARG A 116 -14.20 -4.28 11.30
CA ARG A 116 -13.59 -3.02 11.75
C ARG A 116 -12.11 -3.19 12.10
N ALA A 117 -11.75 -4.27 12.80
CA ALA A 117 -10.37 -4.54 13.18
C ALA A 117 -9.47 -4.85 11.96
N LYS A 118 -9.97 -5.64 11.01
CA LYS A 118 -9.29 -5.93 9.75
C LYS A 118 -9.09 -4.68 8.90
N MET A 119 -10.12 -3.84 8.77
CA MET A 119 -10.03 -2.57 8.07
C MET A 119 -9.02 -1.63 8.71
N ALA A 120 -9.00 -1.52 10.04
CA ALA A 120 -8.02 -0.71 10.75
C ALA A 120 -6.57 -1.21 10.52
N TYR A 121 -6.34 -2.52 10.53
CA TYR A 121 -5.03 -3.09 10.15
C TYR A 121 -4.67 -2.73 8.70
N LEU A 122 -5.60 -2.87 7.76
CA LEU A 122 -5.35 -2.53 6.35
C LEU A 122 -5.06 -1.05 6.16
N GLU A 123 -5.68 -0.15 6.92
CA GLU A 123 -5.34 1.28 6.91
C GLU A 123 -3.91 1.52 7.41
N MET A 124 -3.48 0.83 8.48
CA MET A 124 -2.09 0.88 8.94
C MET A 124 -1.14 0.39 7.84
N LEU A 125 -1.40 -0.78 7.25
CA LEU A 125 -0.59 -1.34 6.16
C LEU A 125 -0.53 -0.39 4.96
N LYS A 126 -1.67 0.14 4.52
CA LYS A 126 -1.77 1.13 3.45
C LYS A 126 -0.94 2.37 3.75
N SER A 127 -1.00 2.86 4.99
CA SER A 127 -0.25 4.04 5.42
C SER A 127 1.26 3.82 5.43
N THR A 128 1.70 2.60 5.78
CA THR A 128 3.11 2.18 5.71
C THR A 128 3.58 2.07 4.27
N VAL A 129 2.90 1.29 3.42
CA VAL A 129 3.35 1.08 2.03
C VAL A 129 3.28 2.35 1.18
N SER A 130 2.32 3.25 1.45
CA SER A 130 2.25 4.58 0.80
C SER A 130 3.14 5.64 1.47
N ALA A 131 3.77 5.29 2.59
CA ALA A 131 4.57 6.15 3.46
C ALA A 131 3.88 7.40 4.04
N THR A 132 2.55 7.43 4.07
CA THR A 132 1.82 8.48 4.80
C THR A 132 2.08 8.41 6.32
N ALA A 133 2.45 7.23 6.85
CA ALA A 133 2.77 7.02 8.26
C ALA A 133 4.07 7.73 8.74
N TYR A 134 4.99 8.09 7.84
CA TYR A 134 6.31 8.65 8.23
C TYR A 134 6.29 10.17 8.44
N GLY A 135 5.13 10.82 8.26
CA GLY A 135 4.95 12.24 8.53
C GLY A 135 5.95 13.13 7.80
N ALA A 136 6.61 14.02 8.54
CA ALA A 136 7.54 15.00 7.97
C ALA A 136 8.84 14.41 7.38
N SER A 137 9.14 13.13 7.67
CA SER A 137 10.29 12.44 7.09
C SER A 137 10.02 11.94 5.66
N GLU A 138 8.74 11.85 5.28
CA GLU A 138 8.35 11.50 3.92
C GLU A 138 8.56 12.70 2.97
N MET A 139 8.88 12.41 1.70
CA MET A 139 9.16 13.43 0.68
C MET A 139 8.55 13.03 -0.66
N SER A 140 8.18 14.01 -1.48
CA SER A 140 7.73 13.76 -2.85
C SER A 140 8.93 13.73 -3.79
N VAL A 141 9.23 12.57 -4.36
CA VAL A 141 10.23 12.42 -5.42
C VAL A 141 9.62 12.86 -6.76
N ILE A 142 10.35 13.70 -7.49
CA ILE A 142 9.92 14.19 -8.80
C ILE A 142 10.32 13.15 -9.86
N PRO A 143 9.36 12.65 -10.67
CA PRO A 143 9.67 11.77 -11.79
C PRO A 143 10.72 12.38 -12.73
N ALA A 144 11.73 11.60 -13.08
CA ALA A 144 12.83 12.02 -13.92
C ALA A 144 13.33 10.83 -14.76
N LEU A 145 12.55 10.43 -15.75
CA LEU A 145 12.87 9.31 -16.65
C LEU A 145 14.21 9.53 -17.36
N GLY A 146 15.00 8.46 -17.46
CA GLY A 146 16.34 8.48 -18.06
C GLY A 146 17.37 9.30 -17.30
N LYS A 147 17.09 9.68 -16.04
CA LYS A 147 18.02 10.42 -15.19
C LYS A 147 18.54 9.55 -14.06
N ARG A 148 19.85 9.62 -13.84
CA ARG A 148 20.54 8.91 -12.75
C ARG A 148 20.09 9.31 -11.34
N ARG A 149 19.59 10.53 -11.14
CA ARG A 149 19.14 11.05 -9.84
C ARG A 149 17.86 11.86 -9.99
N SER A 150 16.87 11.54 -9.16
CA SER A 150 15.64 12.30 -9.01
C SER A 150 15.81 13.40 -7.97
N ARG A 151 15.10 14.52 -8.14
CA ARG A 151 15.00 15.57 -7.11
C ARG A 151 13.87 15.23 -6.15
N VAL A 152 13.99 15.69 -4.90
CA VAL A 152 12.92 15.58 -3.90
C VAL A 152 12.35 16.96 -3.59
N LYS A 153 11.08 16.98 -3.17
CA LYS A 153 10.34 18.16 -2.70
C LYS A 153 9.61 17.81 -1.40
N PRO A 154 9.18 18.82 -0.62
CA PRO A 154 8.32 18.58 0.53
C PRO A 154 7.12 17.71 0.16
N TYR A 155 6.79 16.78 1.05
CA TYR A 155 5.67 15.87 0.89
C TYR A 155 4.36 16.62 0.59
N ASN A 156 3.58 16.06 -0.32
CA ASN A 156 2.24 16.54 -0.63
C ASN A 156 1.23 15.40 -0.50
N GLU A 157 0.43 15.46 0.57
CA GLU A 157 -0.55 14.41 0.89
C GLU A 157 -1.56 14.18 -0.24
N LYS A 158 -2.12 15.25 -0.83
CA LYS A 158 -3.08 15.13 -1.92
C LYS A 158 -2.49 14.41 -3.13
N ARG A 159 -1.23 14.73 -3.49
CA ARG A 159 -0.54 14.02 -4.58
C ARG A 159 -0.31 12.56 -4.22
N ARG A 160 0.10 12.26 -2.97
CA ARG A 160 0.29 10.88 -2.52
C ARG A 160 -0.99 10.06 -2.57
N GLN A 161 -2.09 10.63 -2.10
CA GLN A 161 -3.39 9.96 -2.11
C GLN A 161 -3.84 9.60 -3.55
N GLN A 162 -3.49 10.44 -4.52
CA GLN A 162 -3.77 10.24 -5.94
C GLN A 162 -2.67 9.46 -6.69
N GLY A 163 -1.58 9.07 -6.01
CA GLY A 163 -0.39 8.46 -6.62
C GLY A 163 0.23 9.31 -7.74
N ASN A 164 0.15 10.64 -7.58
CA ASN A 164 0.66 11.63 -8.53
C ASN A 164 2.08 12.10 -8.17
N ASP A 165 2.79 11.38 -7.29
CA ASP A 165 4.19 11.57 -6.93
C ASP A 165 4.87 10.23 -6.67
N TRP A 166 6.19 10.22 -6.65
CA TRP A 166 6.97 9.05 -6.25
C TRP A 166 7.32 9.15 -4.76
N THR A 167 7.14 8.05 -4.01
CA THR A 167 7.31 8.04 -2.55
C THR A 167 8.76 7.84 -2.13
N TYR A 168 9.27 8.68 -1.22
CA TYR A 168 10.65 8.58 -0.80
C TYR A 168 10.90 7.32 0.04
N LEU A 169 10.13 7.12 1.11
CA LEU A 169 10.28 5.98 2.04
C LEU A 169 9.35 4.81 1.72
N GLY A 170 8.25 5.06 1.01
CA GLY A 170 7.22 4.04 0.79
C GLY A 170 7.60 2.95 -0.19
N TYR A 171 6.77 1.92 -0.23
CA TYR A 171 6.95 0.74 -1.07
C TYR A 171 6.07 0.77 -2.32
N THR A 172 5.16 1.75 -2.43
CA THR A 172 4.34 1.97 -3.64
C THR A 172 4.10 3.44 -3.95
N MET A 173 4.05 3.77 -5.23
CA MET A 173 3.71 5.10 -5.76
C MET A 173 2.28 5.19 -6.31
N THR A 174 1.49 4.14 -6.16
CA THR A 174 0.13 4.05 -6.72
C THR A 174 -0.91 4.85 -5.94
N GLY A 175 -0.55 5.28 -4.73
CA GLY A 175 -1.43 6.08 -3.88
C GLY A 175 -2.62 5.32 -3.32
N THR A 176 -3.42 6.00 -2.51
CA THR A 176 -4.47 5.33 -1.72
C THR A 176 -5.69 4.93 -2.54
N ALA A 177 -6.03 5.68 -3.59
CA ALA A 177 -7.18 5.36 -4.44
C ALA A 177 -7.00 4.00 -5.15
N ARG A 178 -5.81 3.76 -5.70
CA ARG A 178 -5.50 2.52 -6.44
C ARG A 178 -5.29 1.34 -5.52
N LEU A 179 -4.73 1.55 -4.33
CA LEU A 179 -4.73 0.52 -3.27
C LEU A 179 -6.15 0.15 -2.83
N ASN A 180 -7.02 1.14 -2.59
CA ASN A 180 -8.43 0.86 -2.27
C ASN A 180 -9.12 0.07 -3.39
N ASN A 181 -8.87 0.40 -4.66
CA ASN A 181 -9.39 -0.36 -5.78
C ASN A 181 -8.93 -1.83 -5.74
N VAL A 182 -7.65 -2.10 -5.52
CA VAL A 182 -7.14 -3.48 -5.35
C VAL A 182 -7.90 -4.22 -4.24
N ARG A 183 -8.09 -3.59 -3.07
CA ARG A 183 -8.89 -4.16 -1.97
C ARG A 183 -10.31 -4.46 -2.43
N ASP A 184 -10.99 -3.48 -3.03
CA ASP A 184 -12.41 -3.58 -3.37
C ASP A 184 -12.66 -4.69 -4.42
N LEU A 185 -11.76 -4.81 -5.40
CA LEU A 185 -11.83 -5.88 -6.41
C LEU A 185 -11.54 -7.26 -5.81
N LEU A 186 -10.57 -7.37 -4.89
CA LEU A 186 -10.35 -8.61 -4.14
C LEU A 186 -11.55 -8.98 -3.28
N MET A 187 -12.17 -8.01 -2.60
CA MET A 187 -13.38 -8.24 -1.80
C MET A 187 -14.55 -8.73 -2.67
N ASP A 188 -14.73 -8.19 -3.88
CA ASP A 188 -15.72 -8.70 -4.83
C ASP A 188 -15.38 -10.11 -5.32
N VAL A 189 -14.11 -10.40 -5.60
CA VAL A 189 -13.62 -11.75 -5.93
C VAL A 189 -13.96 -12.76 -4.84
N PHE A 190 -13.76 -12.40 -3.57
CA PHE A 190 -14.05 -13.26 -2.43
C PHE A 190 -15.56 -13.49 -2.29
N LYS A 191 -16.34 -12.41 -2.36
CA LYS A 191 -17.80 -12.44 -2.26
C LYS A 191 -18.44 -13.34 -3.32
N ASN A 192 -17.92 -13.29 -4.55
CA ASN A 192 -18.45 -14.05 -5.68
C ASN A 192 -17.73 -15.38 -5.93
N ASN A 193 -16.81 -15.78 -5.05
CA ASN A 193 -16.00 -17.00 -5.17
C ASN A 193 -15.32 -17.15 -6.56
N ILE A 194 -14.83 -16.05 -7.12
CA ILE A 194 -14.15 -16.08 -8.42
C ILE A 194 -12.82 -16.84 -8.24
N PRO A 195 -12.56 -17.91 -9.03
CA PRO A 195 -11.37 -18.72 -8.86
C PRO A 195 -10.12 -18.00 -9.36
N GLY A 196 -8.99 -18.25 -8.71
CA GLY A 196 -7.67 -17.83 -9.19
C GLY A 196 -6.88 -16.96 -8.23
N ASP A 197 -5.62 -16.76 -8.59
CA ASP A 197 -4.63 -16.07 -7.77
C ASP A 197 -4.58 -14.55 -8.05
N TYR A 198 -3.69 -13.84 -7.37
CA TYR A 198 -3.35 -12.44 -7.65
C TYR A 198 -2.01 -12.35 -8.39
N ILE A 199 -1.91 -11.48 -9.38
CA ILE A 199 -0.64 -11.15 -10.05
C ILE A 199 -0.51 -9.65 -10.25
N GLU A 200 0.70 -9.15 -10.04
CA GLU A 200 1.13 -7.81 -10.42
C GLU A 200 2.34 -7.91 -11.37
N THR A 201 2.26 -7.26 -12.53
CA THR A 201 3.35 -7.18 -13.51
C THR A 201 3.87 -5.75 -13.57
N GLY A 202 5.01 -5.53 -12.91
CA GLY A 202 5.58 -4.22 -12.61
C GLY A 202 5.27 -3.85 -11.16
N VAL A 203 6.23 -4.09 -10.28
CA VAL A 203 6.01 -4.06 -8.82
C VAL A 203 6.81 -2.97 -8.14
N TRP A 204 7.91 -2.52 -8.74
CA TRP A 204 8.86 -1.60 -8.12
C TRP A 204 9.34 -2.10 -6.74
N ARG A 205 8.98 -1.41 -5.65
CA ARG A 205 9.27 -1.82 -4.26
C ARG A 205 8.23 -2.80 -3.70
N GLY A 206 7.22 -3.18 -4.47
CA GLY A 206 6.25 -4.23 -4.17
C GLY A 206 5.08 -3.82 -3.26
N GLY A 207 4.93 -2.55 -2.92
CA GLY A 207 3.93 -2.10 -1.93
C GLY A 207 2.48 -2.41 -2.30
N SER A 208 2.14 -2.37 -3.59
CA SER A 208 0.81 -2.76 -4.07
C SER A 208 0.57 -4.28 -3.94
N SER A 209 1.53 -5.12 -4.35
CA SER A 209 1.50 -6.56 -4.06
C SER A 209 1.48 -6.91 -2.56
N ILE A 210 2.24 -6.18 -1.73
CA ILE A 210 2.22 -6.34 -0.27
C ILE A 210 0.81 -6.05 0.26
N PHE A 211 0.21 -4.94 -0.19
CA PHE A 211 -1.13 -4.58 0.24
C PHE A 211 -2.17 -5.62 -0.20
N ALA A 212 -2.09 -6.10 -1.46
CA ALA A 212 -2.95 -7.18 -1.96
C ALA A 212 -2.80 -8.47 -1.12
N ARG A 213 -1.57 -8.87 -0.78
CA ARG A 213 -1.31 -10.01 0.13
C ARG A 213 -1.95 -9.79 1.49
N GLY A 214 -1.81 -8.60 2.07
CA GLY A 214 -2.46 -8.23 3.33
C GLY A 214 -3.97 -8.41 3.27
N VAL A 215 -4.63 -7.93 2.21
CA VAL A 215 -6.08 -8.12 2.00
C VAL A 215 -6.44 -9.61 1.92
N ILE A 216 -5.68 -10.39 1.15
CA ILE A 216 -5.90 -11.85 0.99
C ILE A 216 -5.77 -12.58 2.34
N GLU A 217 -4.73 -12.27 3.13
CA GLU A 217 -4.50 -12.91 4.44
C GLU A 217 -5.63 -12.60 5.43
N VAL A 218 -5.95 -11.31 5.63
CA VAL A 218 -6.85 -10.91 6.71
C VAL A 218 -8.31 -11.31 6.46
N PHE A 219 -8.67 -11.55 5.20
CA PHE A 219 -9.99 -12.07 4.82
C PHE A 219 -10.06 -13.60 4.68
N GLY A 220 -9.05 -14.32 5.17
CA GLY A 220 -9.05 -15.78 5.20
C GLY A 220 -8.92 -16.43 3.82
N GLN A 221 -8.37 -15.71 2.85
CA GLN A 221 -8.19 -16.16 1.46
C GLN A 221 -6.76 -16.65 1.22
N GLY A 222 -6.05 -17.04 2.29
CA GLY A 222 -4.64 -17.43 2.27
C GLY A 222 -4.28 -18.58 1.33
N HIS A 223 -5.27 -19.33 0.84
CA HIS A 223 -5.09 -20.36 -0.18
C HIS A 223 -4.62 -19.78 -1.53
N ARG A 224 -5.01 -18.54 -1.87
CA ARG A 224 -4.63 -17.85 -3.11
C ARG A 224 -3.17 -17.42 -3.06
N HIS A 225 -2.47 -17.62 -4.16
CA HIS A 225 -1.09 -17.21 -4.34
C HIS A 225 -1.01 -15.75 -4.82
N SER A 226 0.14 -15.12 -4.61
CA SER A 226 0.46 -13.76 -5.05
C SER A 226 1.72 -13.82 -5.90
N TYR A 227 1.61 -13.44 -7.17
CA TYR A 227 2.72 -13.41 -8.12
C TYR A 227 3.22 -11.98 -8.28
N VAL A 228 4.50 -11.80 -7.94
CA VAL A 228 5.20 -10.52 -7.90
C VAL A 228 6.19 -10.53 -9.07
N CYS A 229 5.75 -10.03 -10.22
CA CYS A 229 6.45 -10.19 -11.50
C CYS A 229 7.13 -8.88 -11.90
N ASP A 230 8.47 -8.88 -11.98
CA ASP A 230 9.24 -7.69 -12.32
C ASP A 230 10.59 -8.10 -12.92
N SER A 231 11.23 -7.18 -13.64
CA SER A 231 12.62 -7.34 -14.05
C SER A 231 13.56 -7.35 -12.82
N PHE A 232 13.16 -6.65 -11.75
CA PHE A 232 13.95 -6.30 -10.58
C PHE A 232 15.23 -5.54 -10.92
N GLN A 233 15.20 -4.84 -12.06
CA GLN A 233 16.31 -4.09 -12.64
C GLN A 233 15.83 -2.88 -13.45
N GLY A 234 14.61 -2.40 -13.20
CA GLY A 234 14.00 -1.25 -13.90
C GLY A 234 13.43 -1.59 -15.28
N LEU A 235 13.10 -0.55 -16.04
CA LEU A 235 12.47 -0.70 -17.35
C LEU A 235 13.48 -1.03 -18.45
N PRO A 236 13.08 -1.82 -19.47
CA PRO A 236 13.90 -2.02 -20.65
C PRO A 236 13.99 -0.73 -21.48
N PRO A 237 14.95 -0.63 -22.41
CA PRO A 237 15.09 0.55 -23.29
C PRO A 237 13.92 0.80 -24.24
N GLY A 238 13.08 -0.21 -24.45
CA GLY A 238 12.00 -0.20 -25.44
C GLY A 238 12.49 -0.24 -26.89
N ASP A 239 11.59 -0.57 -27.80
CA ASP A 239 11.81 -0.59 -29.24
C ASP A 239 10.88 0.42 -29.92
N LYS A 240 11.47 1.53 -30.37
CA LYS A 240 10.78 2.59 -31.12
C LYS A 240 10.08 2.10 -32.39
N ASN A 241 10.51 0.97 -32.95
CA ASN A 241 9.90 0.38 -34.14
C ASN A 241 8.59 -0.35 -33.80
N ILE A 242 8.41 -0.76 -32.54
CA ILE A 242 7.14 -1.31 -32.04
C ILE A 242 6.25 -0.16 -31.61
N HIS A 243 6.73 0.68 -30.70
CA HIS A 243 5.98 1.85 -30.25
C HIS A 243 6.88 3.04 -29.91
N LYS A 244 6.58 4.21 -30.46
CA LYS A 244 7.36 5.44 -30.20
C LYS A 244 7.34 5.89 -28.73
N GLY A 245 6.31 5.48 -27.97
CA GLY A 245 6.14 5.81 -26.56
C GLY A 245 7.02 5.01 -25.61
N ASP A 246 7.70 3.98 -26.11
CA ASP A 246 8.47 3.04 -25.28
C ASP A 246 9.94 3.47 -25.10
N THR A 247 10.38 4.55 -25.74
CA THR A 247 11.76 5.03 -25.61
C THR A 247 11.97 5.93 -24.41
N GLY A 248 13.10 5.77 -23.71
CA GLY A 248 13.58 6.71 -22.68
C GLY A 248 13.12 6.39 -21.26
N TRP A 249 12.57 5.20 -21.05
CA TRP A 249 12.18 4.67 -19.75
C TRP A 249 13.36 4.02 -18.99
N ASP A 250 14.33 3.49 -19.73
CA ASP A 250 15.57 2.93 -19.20
C ASP A 250 16.45 3.99 -18.55
N ASN A 251 17.48 3.54 -17.83
CA ASN A 251 18.42 4.41 -17.08
C ASN A 251 17.72 5.30 -16.05
N THR A 252 16.71 4.75 -15.38
CA THR A 252 16.01 5.40 -14.26
C THR A 252 16.27 4.61 -12.97
N PRO A 253 17.43 4.80 -12.29
CA PRO A 253 17.82 3.98 -11.13
C PRO A 253 16.83 3.97 -9.98
N TYR A 254 15.98 4.99 -9.90
CA TYR A 254 14.94 5.07 -8.89
C TYR A 254 13.87 3.96 -9.04
N LEU A 255 13.70 3.45 -10.26
CA LEU A 255 12.78 2.36 -10.60
C LEU A 255 13.49 0.98 -10.59
N GLU A 256 14.80 0.94 -10.30
CA GLU A 256 15.59 -0.28 -10.24
C GLU A 256 15.63 -0.82 -8.81
N VAL A 257 14.78 -1.79 -8.49
CA VAL A 257 14.71 -2.41 -7.16
C VAL A 257 14.95 -3.91 -7.28
N SER A 258 15.98 -4.42 -6.60
CA SER A 258 16.30 -5.84 -6.63
C SER A 258 15.22 -6.68 -5.95
N LYS A 259 15.09 -7.94 -6.39
CA LYS A 259 14.17 -8.93 -5.81
C LYS A 259 14.37 -9.05 -4.31
N GLU A 260 15.63 -9.04 -3.85
CA GLU A 260 15.99 -9.18 -2.46
C GLU A 260 15.49 -8.00 -1.61
N HIS A 261 15.51 -6.78 -2.14
CA HIS A 261 14.90 -5.62 -1.47
C HIS A 261 13.37 -5.75 -1.41
N VAL A 262 12.72 -6.14 -2.51
CA VAL A 262 11.26 -6.35 -2.51
C VAL A 262 10.86 -7.42 -1.49
N MET A 263 11.56 -8.56 -1.47
CA MET A 263 11.37 -9.59 -0.43
C MET A 263 11.60 -9.04 0.99
N GLY A 264 12.59 -8.16 1.16
CA GLY A 264 12.84 -7.44 2.42
C GLY A 264 11.62 -6.62 2.87
N PHE A 265 11.02 -5.84 1.97
CA PHE A 265 9.83 -5.05 2.29
C PHE A 265 8.62 -5.92 2.65
N PHE A 266 8.44 -7.09 2.01
CA PHE A 266 7.43 -8.07 2.45
C PHE A 266 7.71 -8.59 3.87
N ARG A 267 8.98 -8.86 4.22
CA ARG A 267 9.37 -9.31 5.56
C ARG A 267 9.12 -8.23 6.62
N GLU A 268 9.47 -6.99 6.32
CA GLU A 268 9.32 -5.85 7.25
C GLU A 268 7.89 -5.67 7.76
N VAL A 269 6.88 -6.12 7.00
CA VAL A 269 5.46 -6.05 7.40
C VAL A 269 4.82 -7.41 7.67
N ASN A 270 5.62 -8.46 7.89
CA ASN A 270 5.16 -9.83 8.17
C ASN A 270 4.19 -10.42 7.12
N LEU A 271 4.41 -10.12 5.84
CA LEU A 271 3.60 -10.65 4.73
C LEU A 271 4.40 -11.50 3.73
N LEU A 272 5.68 -11.79 4.02
CA LEU A 272 6.43 -12.78 3.25
C LEU A 272 6.05 -14.20 3.70
N ASN A 273 5.25 -14.88 2.87
CA ASN A 273 5.07 -16.32 2.93
C ASN A 273 5.67 -16.93 1.67
N GLU A 274 6.80 -17.64 1.79
CA GLU A 274 7.55 -18.16 0.64
C GLU A 274 6.80 -19.25 -0.15
N GLU A 275 5.75 -19.86 0.42
CA GLU A 275 4.88 -20.80 -0.29
C GLU A 275 3.75 -20.10 -1.06
N LYS A 276 3.40 -18.87 -0.66
CA LYS A 276 2.26 -18.12 -1.19
C LYS A 276 2.63 -16.88 -1.98
N VAL A 277 3.86 -16.38 -1.85
CA VAL A 277 4.36 -15.20 -2.57
C VAL A 277 5.48 -15.63 -3.51
N HIS A 278 5.20 -15.57 -4.81
CA HIS A 278 6.10 -16.01 -5.87
C HIS A 278 6.73 -14.83 -6.58
N PHE A 279 8.05 -14.67 -6.45
CA PHE A 279 8.80 -13.61 -7.12
C PHE A 279 9.28 -14.11 -8.49
N VAL A 280 8.74 -13.54 -9.57
CA VAL A 280 9.07 -13.95 -10.94
C VAL A 280 9.98 -12.91 -11.55
N LYS A 281 11.28 -13.22 -11.60
CA LYS A 281 12.31 -12.31 -12.11
C LYS A 281 12.47 -12.43 -13.62
N GLY A 282 12.38 -11.29 -14.31
CA GLY A 282 12.72 -11.15 -15.72
C GLY A 282 11.86 -10.09 -16.41
N PHE A 283 12.27 -9.63 -17.58
CA PHE A 283 11.38 -8.83 -18.43
C PHE A 283 10.17 -9.67 -18.85
N PHE A 284 9.03 -9.04 -19.13
CA PHE A 284 7.77 -9.77 -19.35
C PHE A 284 7.84 -10.69 -20.57
N LYS A 285 8.42 -10.25 -21.70
CA LYS A 285 8.71 -11.10 -22.87
C LYS A 285 9.44 -12.40 -22.56
N ASP A 286 10.30 -12.40 -21.53
CA ASP A 286 11.16 -13.53 -21.18
C ASP A 286 10.51 -14.39 -20.08
N SER A 287 9.82 -13.77 -19.13
CA SER A 287 9.30 -14.41 -17.93
C SER A 287 7.87 -14.91 -18.06
N MET A 288 6.98 -14.17 -18.73
CA MET A 288 5.56 -14.50 -18.80
C MET A 288 5.25 -15.77 -19.60
N PRO A 289 5.91 -16.07 -20.75
CA PRO A 289 5.64 -17.31 -21.50
C PRO A 289 5.99 -18.58 -20.72
N GLY A 290 6.99 -18.52 -19.83
CA GLY A 290 7.35 -19.63 -18.94
C GLY A 290 6.36 -19.76 -17.79
N LEU A 291 6.01 -18.63 -17.16
CA LEU A 291 5.07 -18.57 -16.06
C LEU A 291 3.68 -19.07 -16.46
N SER A 292 3.16 -18.65 -17.63
CA SER A 292 1.82 -18.99 -18.11
C SER A 292 1.60 -20.51 -18.29
N LYS A 293 2.67 -21.29 -18.42
CA LYS A 293 2.64 -22.76 -18.50
C LYS A 293 2.59 -23.44 -17.14
N GLN A 294 2.92 -22.73 -16.07
CA GLN A 294 3.04 -23.26 -14.70
C GLN A 294 1.89 -22.84 -13.80
N VAL A 295 1.24 -21.72 -14.10
CA VAL A 295 0.16 -21.14 -13.29
C VAL A 295 -1.23 -21.59 -13.75
N GLY A 296 -2.16 -21.58 -12.80
CA GLY A 296 -3.59 -21.79 -13.06
C GLY A 296 -4.27 -20.51 -13.55
N LYS A 297 -5.39 -20.16 -12.91
CA LYS A 297 -6.14 -18.94 -13.20
C LYS A 297 -5.76 -17.81 -12.25
N PHE A 298 -5.96 -16.57 -12.69
CA PHE A 298 -5.92 -15.36 -11.88
C PHE A 298 -7.34 -14.81 -11.70
N ALA A 299 -7.63 -14.31 -10.50
CA ALA A 299 -8.87 -13.59 -10.21
C ALA A 299 -8.68 -12.07 -10.32
N VAL A 300 -7.48 -11.58 -10.03
CA VAL A 300 -7.09 -10.17 -10.22
C VAL A 300 -5.71 -10.13 -10.86
N MET A 301 -5.61 -9.42 -11.98
CA MET A 301 -4.37 -9.14 -12.69
C MET A 301 -4.15 -7.64 -12.73
N ARG A 302 -3.06 -7.15 -12.15
CA ARG A 302 -2.68 -5.73 -12.16
C ARG A 302 -1.47 -5.52 -13.07
N LEU A 303 -1.63 -4.75 -14.13
CA LEU A 303 -0.57 -4.39 -15.07
C LEU A 303 -0.13 -2.95 -14.77
N ASP A 304 1.14 -2.79 -14.42
CA ASP A 304 1.76 -1.52 -14.01
C ASP A 304 3.19 -1.48 -14.57
N GLY A 305 3.27 -1.72 -15.88
CA GLY A 305 4.52 -1.90 -16.61
C GLY A 305 4.86 -0.73 -17.53
N ASP A 306 4.05 0.35 -17.49
CA ASP A 306 4.12 1.60 -18.24
C ASP A 306 4.02 1.50 -19.78
N MET A 307 4.82 0.62 -20.37
CA MET A 307 5.17 0.56 -21.78
C MET A 307 4.16 -0.24 -22.61
N TYR A 308 4.13 0.04 -23.92
CA TYR A 308 3.30 -0.69 -24.87
C TYR A 308 3.74 -2.15 -24.93
N GLU A 309 5.04 -2.40 -25.12
CA GLU A 309 5.61 -3.75 -25.16
C GLU A 309 5.35 -4.51 -23.87
N SER A 310 5.57 -3.89 -22.71
CA SER A 310 5.28 -4.50 -21.41
C SER A 310 3.82 -4.95 -21.31
N THR A 311 2.88 -4.09 -21.72
CA THR A 311 1.45 -4.37 -21.67
C THR A 311 1.06 -5.47 -22.66
N VAL A 312 1.61 -5.43 -23.88
CA VAL A 312 1.42 -6.47 -24.91
C VAL A 312 1.93 -7.82 -24.43
N ASP A 313 3.15 -7.88 -23.90
CA ASP A 313 3.77 -9.11 -23.41
C ASP A 313 2.84 -9.81 -22.42
N VAL A 314 2.30 -9.07 -21.45
CA VAL A 314 1.41 -9.62 -20.42
C VAL A 314 0.03 -9.97 -20.98
N LEU A 315 -0.61 -9.10 -21.77
CA LEU A 315 -1.94 -9.36 -22.31
C LEU A 315 -1.96 -10.62 -23.19
N TYR A 316 -1.00 -10.76 -24.10
CA TYR A 316 -0.94 -11.92 -25.01
C TYR A 316 -0.57 -13.22 -24.30
N THR A 317 0.19 -13.18 -23.21
CA THR A 317 0.66 -14.40 -22.53
C THR A 317 -0.21 -14.82 -21.36
N MET A 318 -0.97 -13.91 -20.75
CA MET A 318 -1.64 -14.13 -19.46
C MET A 318 -3.15 -13.83 -19.46
N TYR A 319 -3.72 -13.13 -20.45
CA TYR A 319 -5.14 -12.75 -20.40
C TYR A 319 -6.10 -13.96 -20.45
N ASP A 320 -5.71 -15.07 -21.07
CA ASP A 320 -6.44 -16.35 -21.03
C ASP A 320 -6.47 -16.96 -19.62
N LYS A 321 -5.50 -16.61 -18.77
CA LYS A 321 -5.43 -17.02 -17.36
C LYS A 321 -6.35 -16.22 -16.46
N LEU A 322 -6.84 -15.04 -16.88
CA LEU A 322 -7.86 -14.32 -16.12
C LEU A 322 -9.17 -15.12 -16.13
N SER A 323 -9.73 -15.38 -14.96
CA SER A 323 -11.05 -16.01 -14.83
C SER A 323 -12.16 -15.11 -15.36
N ILE A 324 -13.23 -15.69 -15.91
CA ILE A 324 -14.49 -14.96 -16.09
C ILE A 324 -14.95 -14.48 -14.71
N GLY A 325 -15.35 -13.22 -14.63
CA GLY A 325 -15.65 -12.50 -13.40
C GLY A 325 -14.42 -11.89 -12.73
N GLY A 326 -13.21 -12.28 -13.13
CA GLY A 326 -11.96 -11.66 -12.65
C GLY A 326 -11.76 -10.26 -13.21
N TYR A 327 -10.81 -9.54 -12.62
CA TYR A 327 -10.53 -8.14 -12.95
C TYR A 327 -9.13 -7.96 -13.53
N LEU A 328 -9.04 -7.18 -14.61
CA LEU A 328 -7.77 -6.63 -15.09
C LEU A 328 -7.72 -5.14 -14.71
N ILE A 329 -6.63 -4.74 -14.05
CA ILE A 329 -6.32 -3.35 -13.72
C ILE A 329 -5.19 -2.91 -14.62
N ILE A 330 -5.34 -1.75 -15.28
CA ILE A 330 -4.26 -1.07 -16.01
C ILE A 330 -3.92 0.19 -15.25
N ASP A 331 -2.71 0.26 -14.71
CA ASP A 331 -2.31 1.42 -13.93
C ASP A 331 -2.03 2.66 -14.79
N ASP A 332 -1.48 2.41 -15.97
CA ASP A 332 -0.87 3.44 -16.81
C ASP A 332 -1.77 3.80 -18.00
N TRP A 333 -3.07 3.99 -17.78
CA TRP A 333 -4.02 4.21 -18.88
C TRP A 333 -3.99 5.65 -19.40
N TRP A 334 -3.97 6.64 -18.51
CA TRP A 334 -3.92 8.06 -18.90
C TRP A 334 -2.59 8.71 -18.59
N ALA A 335 -1.97 9.31 -19.61
CA ALA A 335 -0.74 10.08 -19.48
C ALA A 335 -0.86 11.21 -18.44
N THR A 336 0.19 11.39 -17.63
CA THR A 336 0.34 12.58 -16.79
C THR A 336 1.05 13.69 -17.55
N LYS A 337 1.04 14.92 -17.00
CA LYS A 337 1.82 16.05 -17.56
C LYS A 337 3.30 15.74 -17.78
N ASN A 338 3.86 14.79 -17.02
CA ASN A 338 5.30 14.52 -17.01
C ASN A 338 5.68 13.13 -17.56
N VAL A 339 4.69 12.25 -17.76
CA VAL A 339 4.92 10.84 -18.12
C VAL A 339 3.85 10.41 -19.13
N PRO A 340 4.21 10.17 -20.39
CA PRO A 340 3.29 9.64 -21.40
C PRO A 340 3.20 8.12 -21.29
N PHE A 341 2.01 7.56 -21.04
CA PHE A 341 1.85 6.10 -20.96
C PHE A 341 1.26 5.53 -22.26
N PRO A 342 1.96 4.63 -22.95
CA PRO A 342 1.45 3.94 -24.14
C PRO A 342 0.68 2.64 -23.84
N ALA A 343 0.49 2.25 -22.58
CA ALA A 343 -0.26 1.04 -22.21
C ALA A 343 -1.71 1.03 -22.74
N LYS A 344 -2.36 2.20 -22.80
CA LYS A 344 -3.69 2.34 -23.42
C LYS A 344 -3.72 1.88 -24.88
N ASP A 345 -2.71 2.27 -25.67
CA ASP A 345 -2.62 1.92 -27.09
C ASP A 345 -2.48 0.39 -27.24
N ALA A 346 -1.71 -0.26 -26.35
CA ALA A 346 -1.58 -1.72 -26.32
C ALA A 346 -2.90 -2.42 -26.01
N CYS A 347 -3.67 -1.90 -25.04
CA CYS A 347 -4.99 -2.43 -24.72
C CYS A 347 -5.98 -2.25 -25.87
N GLU A 348 -6.02 -1.07 -26.50
CA GLU A 348 -6.94 -0.79 -27.62
C GLU A 348 -6.63 -1.66 -28.85
N ASP A 349 -5.34 -1.85 -29.18
CA ASP A 349 -4.91 -2.78 -30.22
C ASP A 349 -5.32 -4.24 -29.87
N PHE A 350 -5.11 -4.65 -28.62
CA PHE A 350 -5.53 -5.98 -28.15
C PHE A 350 -7.05 -6.17 -28.23
N PHE A 351 -7.84 -5.14 -27.89
CA PHE A 351 -9.30 -5.17 -27.99
C PHE A 351 -9.76 -5.35 -29.43
N LEU A 352 -9.21 -4.55 -30.34
CA LEU A 352 -9.54 -4.60 -31.76
C LEU A 352 -9.22 -5.97 -32.37
N VAL A 353 -8.03 -6.51 -32.09
CA VAL A 353 -7.57 -7.79 -32.65
C VAL A 353 -8.43 -8.97 -32.17
N HIS A 354 -8.89 -8.93 -30.92
CA HIS A 354 -9.63 -10.03 -30.31
C HIS A 354 -11.15 -9.82 -30.31
N GLY A 355 -11.62 -8.70 -30.85
CA GLY A 355 -13.05 -8.37 -30.91
C GLY A 355 -13.69 -8.20 -29.54
N ILE A 356 -12.94 -7.75 -28.53
CA ILE A 356 -13.47 -7.54 -27.18
C ILE A 356 -13.77 -6.06 -26.94
N ASN A 357 -14.86 -5.79 -26.22
CA ASN A 357 -15.28 -4.43 -25.88
C ASN A 357 -15.62 -4.34 -24.39
N PRO A 358 -14.61 -4.34 -23.51
CA PRO A 358 -14.82 -4.33 -22.07
C PRO A 358 -15.42 -3.00 -21.58
N GLU A 359 -16.24 -3.06 -20.53
CA GLU A 359 -16.65 -1.85 -19.80
C GLU A 359 -15.46 -1.32 -18.99
N ILE A 360 -14.89 -0.19 -19.44
CA ILE A 360 -13.76 0.46 -18.80
C ILE A 360 -14.24 1.33 -17.64
N ILE A 361 -13.78 1.02 -16.43
CA ILE A 361 -14.17 1.73 -15.21
C ILE A 361 -12.96 2.52 -14.67
N PRO A 362 -13.06 3.86 -14.53
CA PRO A 362 -11.99 4.67 -13.96
C PRO A 362 -11.79 4.38 -12.47
N VAL A 363 -10.53 4.30 -12.05
CA VAL A 363 -10.15 4.30 -10.63
C VAL A 363 -9.84 5.73 -10.18
N ASP A 364 -9.00 6.41 -10.94
CA ASP A 364 -8.63 7.80 -10.75
C ASP A 364 -8.31 8.45 -12.12
N ASN A 365 -7.47 9.48 -12.15
CA ASN A 365 -7.09 10.16 -13.39
C ASN A 365 -5.94 9.46 -14.16
N MET A 366 -5.50 8.27 -13.71
CA MET A 366 -4.39 7.51 -14.30
C MET A 366 -4.82 6.08 -14.64
N SER A 367 -5.46 5.40 -13.69
CA SER A 367 -5.76 3.97 -13.80
C SER A 367 -7.21 3.67 -14.13
N ILE A 368 -7.40 2.55 -14.82
CA ILE A 368 -8.69 1.94 -15.07
C ILE A 368 -8.68 0.47 -14.68
N TYR A 369 -9.85 -0.14 -14.64
CA TYR A 369 -9.98 -1.58 -14.64
C TYR A 369 -11.18 -2.02 -15.46
N TRP A 370 -11.26 -3.31 -15.77
CA TRP A 370 -12.48 -3.94 -16.26
C TRP A 370 -12.63 -5.36 -15.71
N LYS A 371 -13.87 -5.86 -15.79
CA LYS A 371 -14.22 -7.24 -15.46
C LYS A 371 -14.20 -8.08 -16.73
N LYS A 372 -13.53 -9.23 -16.72
CA LYS A 372 -13.59 -10.18 -17.84
C LYS A 372 -14.94 -10.90 -17.83
N THR A 373 -15.72 -10.79 -18.90
CA THR A 373 -17.10 -11.34 -18.97
C THR A 373 -17.22 -12.57 -19.86
N GLU A 374 -16.22 -12.85 -20.69
CA GLU A 374 -16.22 -13.94 -21.65
C GLU A 374 -14.82 -14.53 -21.84
N GLU A 375 -14.74 -15.75 -22.37
CA GLU A 375 -13.46 -16.30 -22.80
C GLU A 375 -13.02 -15.67 -24.11
N VAL A 376 -11.71 -15.47 -24.25
CA VAL A 376 -11.12 -14.80 -25.40
C VAL A 376 -10.08 -15.73 -26.01
N ASN A 377 -10.24 -16.05 -27.29
CA ASN A 377 -9.27 -16.84 -28.03
C ASN A 377 -8.08 -15.95 -28.45
N ILE A 378 -7.02 -15.98 -27.65
CA ILE A 378 -5.84 -15.15 -27.86
C ILE A 378 -5.16 -15.49 -29.19
N GLN A 379 -5.00 -14.50 -30.05
CA GLN A 379 -4.31 -14.59 -31.33
C GLN A 379 -2.79 -14.59 -31.12
N TYR A 380 -2.26 -15.57 -30.37
CA TYR A 380 -0.87 -15.62 -29.90
C TYR A 380 0.17 -15.56 -31.04
N TRP A 381 -0.17 -16.06 -32.23
CA TRP A 381 0.69 -15.96 -33.42
C TRP A 381 1.09 -14.51 -33.77
N ARG A 382 0.24 -13.52 -33.43
CA ARG A 382 0.56 -12.09 -33.61
C ARG A 382 1.66 -11.64 -32.69
N TYR A 383 1.68 -12.16 -31.47
CA TYR A 383 2.75 -11.93 -30.52
C TYR A 383 4.07 -12.50 -31.04
N GLU A 384 4.08 -13.73 -31.52
CA GLU A 384 5.27 -14.39 -32.10
C GLU A 384 5.83 -13.64 -33.31
N GLN A 385 4.97 -13.03 -34.11
CA GLN A 385 5.36 -12.26 -35.30
C GLN A 385 5.55 -10.76 -35.04
N LYS A 386 5.37 -10.29 -33.80
CA LYS A 386 5.36 -8.86 -33.45
C LYS A 386 4.39 -8.01 -34.29
N LYS A 387 3.19 -8.54 -34.55
CA LYS A 387 2.11 -7.92 -35.35
C LYS A 387 0.87 -7.66 -34.51
N PHE A 388 0.99 -6.71 -33.59
CA PHE A 388 -0.02 -6.40 -32.58
C PHE A 388 -1.24 -5.63 -33.12
N LYS A 389 -1.18 -5.13 -34.36
CA LYS A 389 -2.22 -4.31 -35.03
C LYS A 389 -2.96 -5.08 -36.10
#